data_AF-A0A1D1XSL2-F1
#
_entry.id   AF-A0A1D1XSL2-F1
#
_cell.length_a   1.000
_cell.length_b   1.000
_cell.length_c   1.000
_cell.angle_alpha   90.00
_cell.angle_beta   90.00
_cell.angle_gamma   90.00
#
_symmetry.space_group_name_H-M   'P 1'
#
loop_
_entity.id
_entity.type
_entity.pdbx_description
1 polymer ?
#
loop_
_entity_poly.entity_id
_entity_poly.type
_entity_poly.pdbx_seq_one_letter_code
_entity_poly.pdbx_strand_id
1 'polypeptide(L)'
;FDSICNSQWFVNTSMILFLNKIDIFRDKIKQSPVKKYFPDYQGPNEDFKQTTYYFKRRFQRLNRSVSKEIYPHFTNATDTNLLRHIMRSITDIILTQNLRDLVL
;
A
#
# COMPACT_ATOMS: atom_id res chain seq x y z
N PHE A 1 -7.73 -7.95 1.37
CA PHE A 1 -6.42 -7.90 0.69
C PHE A 1 -5.80 -9.28 0.59
N ASP A 2 -5.54 -9.98 1.70
CA ASP A 2 -4.93 -11.34 1.72
C ASP A 2 -5.56 -12.32 0.70
N SER A 3 -6.89 -12.42 0.65
CA SER A 3 -7.61 -13.28 -0.30
C SER A 3 -7.39 -12.92 -1.78
N ILE A 4 -7.35 -11.62 -2.11
CA ILE A 4 -7.14 -11.14 -3.49
C ILE A 4 -5.66 -11.26 -3.86
N CYS A 5 -4.78 -10.82 -2.96
CA CYS A 5 -3.34 -10.85 -3.14
C CYS A 5 -2.81 -12.25 -3.41
N ASN A 6 -3.38 -13.26 -2.75
CA ASN A 6 -2.95 -14.65 -2.88
C ASN A 6 -3.88 -15.51 -3.77
N SER A 7 -4.79 -14.88 -4.51
CA SER A 7 -5.68 -15.58 -5.44
C SER A 7 -4.90 -16.17 -6.62
N GLN A 8 -5.25 -17.40 -7.01
CA GLN A 8 -4.70 -18.06 -8.20
C GLN A 8 -4.89 -17.24 -9.48
N TRP A 9 -5.95 -16.43 -9.53
CA TRP A 9 -6.28 -15.60 -10.69
C TRP A 9 -5.35 -14.39 -10.86
N PHE A 10 -4.61 -14.02 -9.81
CA PHE A 10 -3.77 -12.83 -9.79
C PHE A 10 -2.29 -13.15 -9.54
N VAL A 11 -1.85 -14.40 -9.68
CA VAL A 11 -0.48 -14.84 -9.33
C VAL A 11 0.59 -13.99 -10.02
N ASN A 12 0.44 -13.75 -11.32
CA ASN A 12 1.36 -12.97 -12.15
C ASN A 12 0.86 -11.52 -12.35
N THR A 13 0.17 -10.96 -11.37
CA THR A 13 -0.39 -9.62 -11.44
C THR A 13 0.22 -8.74 -10.35
N SER A 14 0.93 -7.69 -10.78
CA SER A 14 1.40 -6.62 -9.91
C SER A 14 0.22 -5.86 -9.30
N MET A 15 0.34 -5.45 -8.03
CA MET A 15 -0.77 -4.85 -7.30
C MET A 15 -0.46 -3.42 -6.86
N ILE A 16 -1.37 -2.50 -7.16
CA ILE A 16 -1.35 -1.15 -6.62
C ILE A 16 -2.22 -1.12 -5.37
N LEU A 17 -1.64 -0.73 -4.24
CA LEU A 17 -2.35 -0.64 -2.97
C LEU A 17 -2.53 0.82 -2.54
N PHE A 18 -3.77 1.29 -2.51
CA PHE A 18 -4.09 2.61 -2.00
C PHE A 18 -4.44 2.58 -0.51
N LEU A 19 -3.59 3.21 0.30
CA LEU A 19 -3.84 3.55 1.68
C LEU A 19 -4.44 4.96 1.71
N ASN A 20 -5.75 5.03 1.46
CA ASN A 20 -6.49 6.26 1.26
C ASN A 20 -6.90 6.92 2.61
N LYS A 21 -7.44 8.15 2.54
CA LYS A 21 -7.91 8.96 3.67
C LYS A 21 -6.80 9.30 4.68
N ILE A 22 -5.59 9.55 4.17
CA ILE A 22 -4.43 9.83 5.04
C ILE A 22 -4.57 11.13 5.83
N ASP A 23 -5.36 12.06 5.31
CA ASP A 23 -5.76 13.31 5.94
C ASP A 23 -6.56 13.04 7.21
N ILE A 24 -7.64 12.27 7.09
CA ILE A 24 -8.48 11.87 8.23
C ILE A 24 -7.66 11.03 9.21
N PHE A 25 -6.81 10.14 8.70
CA PHE A 25 -5.97 9.29 9.54
C PHE A 25 -5.01 10.13 10.40
N ARG A 26 -4.37 11.17 9.83
CA ARG A 26 -3.44 12.05 10.54
C ARG A 26 -4.06 12.70 11.77
N ASP A 27 -5.32 13.11 11.69
CA ASP A 27 -5.98 13.74 12.83
C ASP A 27 -6.55 12.71 13.80
N LYS A 28 -7.02 11.56 13.29
CA LYS A 28 -7.60 10.50 14.12
C LYS A 28 -6.59 9.89 15.10
N ILE A 29 -5.33 9.71 14.70
CA ILE A 29 -4.31 9.08 15.57
C ILE A 29 -3.99 9.90 16.83
N LYS A 30 -4.25 11.22 16.81
CA LYS A 30 -4.08 12.11 17.97
C LYS A 30 -5.09 11.85 19.09
N GLN A 31 -6.29 11.37 18.72
CA GLN A 31 -7.40 11.14 19.65
C GLN A 31 -7.67 9.65 19.89
N SER A 32 -7.28 8.80 18.93
CA SER A 32 -7.56 7.38 18.90
C SER A 32 -6.27 6.62 18.58
N PRO A 33 -5.46 6.29 19.61
CA PRO A 33 -4.16 5.64 19.45
C PRO A 33 -4.23 4.32 18.68
N VAL A 34 -3.33 4.12 17.71
CA VAL A 34 -3.27 2.89 16.91
C VAL A 34 -3.10 1.65 17.79
N LYS A 35 -2.26 1.73 18.83
CA LYS A 35 -1.97 0.62 19.76
C LYS A 35 -3.20 0.07 20.47
N LYS A 36 -4.25 0.88 20.64
CA LYS A 36 -5.52 0.45 21.25
C LYS A 36 -6.24 -0.60 20.41
N TYR A 37 -6.11 -0.52 19.08
CA TYR A 37 -6.79 -1.43 18.14
C TYR A 37 -5.84 -2.45 17.51
N PHE A 38 -4.54 -2.13 17.52
CA PHE A 38 -3.47 -2.96 16.99
C PHE A 38 -2.38 -3.10 18.05
N PRO A 39 -2.53 -4.04 18.99
CA PRO A 39 -1.61 -4.19 20.12
C PRO A 39 -0.16 -4.53 19.71
N ASP A 40 0.02 -5.10 18.51
CA ASP A 40 1.31 -5.41 17.92
C ASP A 40 2.04 -4.18 17.34
N TYR A 41 1.41 -3.01 17.33
CA TYR A 41 2.06 -1.75 17.04
C TYR A 41 2.91 -1.29 18.22
N GLN A 42 4.23 -1.22 18.01
CA GLN A 42 5.21 -0.82 19.04
C GLN A 42 5.72 0.63 18.87
N GLY A 43 5.28 1.34 17.83
CA GLY A 43 5.71 2.72 17.60
C GLY A 43 4.94 3.74 18.45
N PRO A 44 5.33 5.04 18.39
CA PRO A 44 4.64 6.10 19.10
C PRO A 44 3.22 6.32 18.57
N ASN A 45 2.24 6.48 19.46
CA ASN A 45 0.81 6.56 19.09
C ASN A 45 0.47 7.70 18.12
N GLU A 46 1.15 8.84 18.24
CA GLU A 46 0.85 10.06 17.49
C GLU A 46 1.82 10.29 16.31
N ASP A 47 2.77 9.37 16.09
CA ASP A 47 3.71 9.49 14.99
C ASP A 47 3.05 9.02 13.69
N PHE A 48 2.62 9.99 12.88
CA PHE A 48 2.00 9.76 11.57
C PHE A 48 2.90 8.93 10.64
N LYS A 49 4.22 9.13 10.66
CA LYS A 49 5.15 8.42 9.77
C LYS A 49 5.28 6.95 10.20
N GLN A 50 5.42 6.71 11.49
CA GLN A 50 5.54 5.34 12.02
C GLN A 50 4.23 4.55 11.89
N THR A 51 3.10 5.20 12.16
CA THR A 51 1.77 4.57 12.04
C THR A 51 1.43 4.22 10.59
N THR A 52 1.70 5.12 9.64
CA THR A 52 1.52 4.83 8.20
C THR A 52 2.46 3.72 7.72
N TYR A 53 3.73 3.74 8.13
CA TYR A 53 4.69 2.68 7.82
C TYR A 53 4.27 1.31 8.39
N TYR A 54 3.71 1.29 9.59
CA TYR A 54 3.14 0.08 10.20
C TYR A 54 2.04 -0.53 9.31
N PHE A 55 1.05 0.27 8.88
CA PHE A 55 -0.02 -0.24 8.01
C PHE A 55 0.51 -0.70 6.65
N LYS A 56 1.43 0.06 6.04
CA LYS A 56 2.11 -0.36 4.80
C LYS A 56 2.73 -1.74 4.95
N ARG A 57 3.54 -1.95 5.99
CA ARG A 57 4.18 -3.26 6.25
C ARG A 57 3.17 -4.36 6.53
N ARG A 58 2.11 -4.05 7.28
CA ARG A 58 1.07 -5.03 7.61
C ARG A 58 0.42 -5.58 6.34
N PHE A 59 0.12 -4.74 5.35
CA PHE A 59 -0.41 -5.20 4.07
C PHE A 59 0.63 -5.92 3.21
N GLN A 60 1.86 -5.42 3.13
CA GLN A 60 2.92 -6.08 2.37
C GLN A 60 3.22 -7.50 2.89
N ARG A 61 3.14 -7.73 4.20
CA ARG A 61 3.31 -9.05 4.82
C ARG A 61 2.21 -10.05 4.48
N LEU A 62 1.07 -9.60 3.95
CA LEU A 62 0.01 -10.51 3.49
C LEU A 62 0.34 -11.11 2.12
N ASN A 63 1.33 -10.58 1.40
CA ASN A 63 1.82 -11.19 0.17
C ASN A 63 2.61 -12.45 0.47
N ARG A 64 2.18 -13.58 -0.08
CA ARG A 64 2.90 -14.86 0.06
C ARG A 64 3.80 -15.17 -1.13
N SER A 65 3.68 -14.40 -2.22
CA SER A 65 4.53 -14.55 -3.39
C SER A 65 5.80 -13.71 -3.25
N VAL A 66 6.95 -14.34 -3.49
CA VAL A 66 8.27 -13.68 -3.51
C VAL A 66 8.49 -12.82 -4.75
N SER A 67 7.82 -13.14 -5.86
CA SER A 67 7.96 -12.42 -7.14
C SER A 67 6.90 -11.33 -7.33
N LYS A 68 5.78 -11.41 -6.61
CA LYS A 68 4.69 -10.44 -6.77
C LYS A 68 5.05 -9.10 -6.13
N GLU A 69 5.00 -8.06 -6.94
CA GLU A 69 5.23 -6.71 -6.47
C GLU A 69 3.92 -6.05 -5.99
N ILE A 70 4.00 -5.42 -4.82
CA ILE A 70 2.94 -4.56 -4.28
C ILE A 70 3.49 -3.15 -4.15
N TYR A 71 2.78 -2.21 -4.78
CA TYR A 71 3.09 -0.79 -4.82
C TYR A 71 2.14 -0.02 -3.90
N PRO A 72 2.48 0.16 -2.61
CA PRO A 72 1.65 0.89 -1.66
C PRO A 72 1.82 2.41 -1.80
N HIS A 73 0.69 3.11 -1.91
CA HIS A 73 0.62 4.57 -1.99
C HIS A 73 -0.34 5.12 -0.95
N PHE A 74 0.12 6.17 -0.26
CA PHE A 74 -0.71 6.95 0.65
C PHE A 74 -1.43 8.03 -0.16
N THR A 75 -2.76 8.01 -0.15
CA THR A 75 -3.55 8.92 -0.96
C THR A 75 -4.57 9.67 -0.12
N ASN A 76 -4.92 10.87 -0.59
CA ASN A 76 -6.16 11.52 -0.22
C ASN A 76 -7.04 11.56 -1.49
N ALA A 77 -8.28 11.09 -1.39
CA ALA A 77 -9.20 11.02 -2.54
C ALA A 77 -9.54 12.40 -3.15
N THR A 78 -9.31 13.48 -2.40
CA THR A 78 -9.47 14.85 -2.90
C THR A 78 -8.31 15.29 -3.80
N ASP A 79 -7.14 14.64 -3.71
CA ASP A 79 -5.97 14.95 -4.54
C ASP A 79 -5.92 14.07 -5.79
N THR A 80 -6.84 14.36 -6.71
CA THR A 80 -6.94 13.66 -8.01
C THR A 80 -5.71 13.88 -8.89
N ASN A 81 -4.95 14.97 -8.66
CA ASN A 81 -3.70 15.24 -9.37
C ASN A 81 -2.60 14.28 -8.94
N LEU A 82 -2.42 14.07 -7.63
CA LEU A 82 -1.49 13.09 -7.09
C LEU A 82 -1.81 11.67 -7.60
N LEU A 83 -3.09 11.27 -7.56
CA LEU A 83 -3.51 9.96 -8.07
C LEU A 83 -3.16 9.78 -9.56
N ARG A 84 -3.40 10.80 -10.38
CA ARG A 84 -3.09 10.75 -11.82
C ARG A 84 -1.59 10.56 -12.09
N HIS A 85 -0.73 11.25 -11.33
CA HIS A 85 0.72 11.12 -11.47
C HIS A 85 1.20 9.73 -11.02
N ILE A 86 0.72 9.26 -9.86
CA ILE A 86 1.04 7.93 -9.33
C ILE A 86 0.63 6.84 -10.33
N MET A 87 -0.57 6.93 -10.89
CA MET A 87 -1.05 5.93 -11.85
C MET A 87 -0.19 5.89 -13.12
N ARG A 88 0.23 7.04 -13.65
CA ARG A 88 1.13 7.09 -14.81
C ARG A 88 2.46 6.41 -14.52
N SER A 89 3.14 6.82 -13.45
CA SER A 89 4.44 6.25 -13.07
C SER A 89 4.36 4.75 -12.82
N ILE A 90 3.30 4.25 -12.19
CA ILE A 90 3.17 2.80 -11.95
C ILE A 90 2.85 2.05 -13.25
N THR A 91 2.01 2.62 -14.12
CA THR A 91 1.69 2.00 -15.41
C THR A 91 2.95 1.82 -16.23
N ASP A 92 3.82 2.83 -16.26
CA ASP A 92 5.11 2.76 -16.96
C ASP A 92 6.03 1.69 -16.36
N ILE A 93 6.13 1.60 -15.02
CA ILE A 93 6.94 0.57 -14.34
C ILE A 93 6.42 -0.84 -14.65
N ILE A 94 5.11 -1.07 -14.49
CA ILE A 94 4.50 -2.38 -14.72
C ILE A 94 4.61 -2.78 -16.20
N LEU A 95 4.37 -1.85 -17.13
CA LEU A 95 4.54 -2.12 -18.56
C LEU A 95 6.00 -2.46 -18.89
N THR A 96 6.96 -1.69 -18.35
CA THR A 96 8.39 -1.96 -18.56
C THR A 96 8.79 -3.32 -18.02
N GLN A 97 8.28 -3.70 -16.83
CA GLN A 97 8.54 -5.01 -16.23
C GLN A 97 7.96 -6.15 -17.07
N ASN A 98 6.69 -6.03 -17.48
CA ASN A 98 6.03 -7.03 -18.32
C ASN A 98 6.71 -7.17 -19.69
N LEU A 99 7.20 -6.07 -20.27
CA LEU A 99 7.97 -6.10 -21.52
C LEU A 99 9.33 -6.78 -21.35
N ARG A 100 10.01 -6.60 -20.21
CA ARG A 100 11.26 -7.32 -19.92
C ARG A 100 11.04 -8.82 -19.79
N ASP A 101 9.94 -9.23 -19.15
CA ASP A 101 9.58 -10.64 -18.99
C ASP A 101 9.17 -11.33 -20.32
N LEU A 102 8.84 -10.55 -21.37
CA LEU A 102 8.54 -11.07 -22.72
C LEU A 102 9.77 -11.20 -23.63
N VAL A 103 10.87 -10.51 -23.31
CA VAL A 103 12.10 -10.45 -24.14
C VAL A 103 13.15 -11.48 -23.67
N LEU A 104 12.91 -12.15 -22.56
CA LEU A 104 13.67 -13.29 -22.03
C LEU A 104 12.84 -14.58 -22.13
#